data_AF-A0AA47NXM3-F1
#
_entry.id   AF-A0AA47NXM3-F1
#
_cell.length_a   1.000
_cell.length_b   1.000
_cell.length_c   1.000
_cell.angle_alpha   90.00
_cell.angle_beta   90.00
_cell.angle_gamma   90.00
#
_symmetry.space_group_name_H-M   'P 1'
#
loop_
_entity.id
_entity.type
_entity.pdbx_description
1 polymer ?
#
loop_
_entity_poly.entity_id
_entity_poly.type
_entity_poly.pdbx_seq_one_letter_code
_entity_poly.pdbx_strand_id
1 'polypeptide(L)'
;MYITTLPVPGMHFRCAPKVMGDHMSQARQVFKMIAGGGLTITGSHHMCGDYLYSGHTVILTLSYLFIKEYSPRRLWWYHWLCWLLCGVAMFCILLAHDHYSIDVVVAYYVTTQLFWLYHTMANQQVLKEPSQTNLVSRVWWYRFFLYLEAHVQSPVPRHYQLPALLKRLLLRSQVRYSRLADSDFHP
;
A
#
# COMPACT_ATOMS: atom_id res chain seq x y z
N MET A 1 7.18 -29.99 -6.44
CA MET A 1 8.19 -28.93 -6.68
C MET A 1 7.67 -28.00 -7.78
N TYR A 2 6.59 -27.24 -7.49
CA TYR A 2 5.95 -26.31 -8.44
C TYR A 2 5.95 -24.86 -7.95
N ILE A 3 6.47 -24.63 -6.74
CA ILE A 3 6.38 -23.34 -6.05
C ILE A 3 7.67 -22.51 -6.24
N THR A 4 8.76 -23.14 -6.66
CA THR A 4 10.11 -22.52 -6.68
C THR A 4 10.86 -22.69 -8.00
N THR A 5 10.23 -23.17 -9.08
CA THR A 5 10.92 -23.39 -10.36
C THR A 5 10.76 -22.16 -11.26
N LEU A 6 11.90 -21.50 -11.53
CA LEU A 6 12.03 -20.34 -12.42
C LEU A 6 11.43 -20.58 -13.82
N PRO A 7 10.55 -19.72 -14.36
CA PRO A 7 10.50 -19.55 -15.81
C PRO A 7 11.84 -18.96 -16.26
N VAL A 8 12.31 -19.43 -17.43
CA VAL A 8 13.55 -18.96 -18.05
C VAL A 8 13.48 -17.44 -18.18
N PRO A 9 14.48 -16.68 -17.68
CA PRO A 9 14.48 -15.23 -17.83
C PRO A 9 14.37 -14.89 -19.31
N GLY A 10 13.36 -14.08 -19.66
CA GLY A 10 13.13 -13.68 -21.04
C GLY A 10 14.39 -13.07 -21.65
N MET A 11 14.60 -13.29 -22.95
CA MET A 11 15.80 -12.90 -23.73
C MET A 11 16.12 -11.38 -23.72
N HIS A 12 15.32 -10.57 -23.03
CA HIS A 12 15.42 -9.12 -22.95
C HIS A 12 16.28 -8.61 -21.78
N PHE A 13 16.64 -9.44 -20.80
CA PHE A 13 17.51 -9.02 -19.69
C PHE A 13 18.97 -9.43 -19.93
N ARG A 14 19.86 -8.44 -20.11
CA ARG A 14 21.32 -8.65 -20.11
C ARG A 14 21.83 -8.69 -18.67
N CYS A 15 21.94 -9.91 -18.14
CA CYS A 15 22.52 -10.21 -16.83
C CYS A 15 24.02 -9.86 -16.78
N ALA A 16 24.47 -9.28 -15.68
CA ALA A 16 25.89 -9.17 -15.37
C ALA A 16 26.46 -10.54 -14.97
N PRO A 17 27.72 -10.86 -15.35
CA PRO A 17 28.35 -12.11 -14.96
C PRO A 17 28.53 -12.19 -13.44
N LYS A 18 28.43 -13.41 -12.90
CA LYS A 18 28.60 -13.68 -11.47
C LYS A 18 30.05 -13.38 -11.07
N VAL A 19 30.28 -12.35 -10.24
CA VAL A 19 31.63 -12.01 -9.77
C VAL A 19 32.02 -12.94 -8.61
N MET A 20 33.01 -13.81 -8.83
CA MET A 20 33.53 -14.75 -7.82
C MET A 20 34.86 -14.22 -7.25
N GLY A 21 35.00 -14.22 -5.91
CA GLY A 21 36.30 -14.01 -5.24
C GLY A 21 36.64 -12.59 -4.78
N ASP A 22 36.01 -11.54 -5.34
CA ASP A 22 36.29 -10.14 -4.97
C ASP A 22 35.14 -9.51 -4.15
N HIS A 23 35.29 -9.48 -2.82
CA HIS A 23 34.29 -8.89 -1.92
C HIS A 23 34.02 -7.40 -2.19
N MET A 24 35.04 -6.66 -2.64
CA MET A 24 34.95 -5.22 -2.93
C MET A 24 34.10 -4.93 -4.18
N SER A 25 34.21 -5.75 -5.22
CA SER A 25 33.44 -5.59 -6.46
C SER A 25 31.99 -6.04 -6.27
N GLN A 26 31.77 -7.09 -5.46
CA GLN A 26 30.44 -7.50 -5.02
C GLN A 26 29.75 -6.39 -4.21
N ALA A 27 30.44 -5.79 -3.23
CA ALA A 27 29.91 -4.69 -2.44
C ALA A 27 29.55 -3.48 -3.33
N ARG A 28 30.42 -3.11 -4.27
CA ARG A 28 30.16 -2.01 -5.22
C ARG A 28 28.91 -2.24 -6.07
N GLN A 29 28.65 -3.49 -6.46
CA GLN A 29 27.47 -3.86 -7.22
C GLN A 29 26.19 -3.76 -6.37
N VAL A 30 26.24 -4.21 -5.11
CA VAL A 30 25.15 -4.06 -4.14
C VAL A 30 24.86 -2.59 -3.84
N PHE A 31 25.90 -1.77 -3.58
CA PHE A 31 25.73 -0.34 -3.34
C PHE A 31 25.15 0.40 -4.55
N LYS A 32 25.55 0.04 -5.77
CA LYS A 32 24.97 0.61 -7.00
C LYS A 32 23.48 0.27 -7.14
N MET A 33 23.08 -0.93 -6.74
CA MET A 33 21.66 -1.35 -6.73
C MET A 33 20.85 -0.61 -5.66
N ILE A 34 21.39 -0.48 -4.43
CA ILE A 34 20.75 0.26 -3.33
C ILE A 34 20.59 1.74 -3.70
N ALA A 35 21.64 2.36 -4.27
CA ALA A 35 21.61 3.75 -4.71
C ALA A 35 20.62 3.98 -5.87
N GLY A 36 20.33 2.96 -6.67
CA GLY A 36 19.31 2.98 -7.72
C GLY A 36 17.87 2.81 -7.20
N GLY A 37 17.69 2.55 -5.91
CA GLY A 37 16.38 2.45 -5.26
C GLY A 37 15.48 1.33 -5.81
N GLY A 38 16.06 0.34 -6.53
CA GLY A 38 15.29 -0.72 -7.19
C GLY A 38 14.50 -0.27 -8.43
N LEU A 39 14.73 0.94 -8.95
CA LEU A 39 14.09 1.42 -10.17
C LEU A 39 14.81 0.87 -11.40
N THR A 40 14.08 0.22 -12.30
CA THR A 40 14.60 -0.30 -13.59
C THR A 40 15.18 0.79 -14.50
N ILE A 41 14.80 2.05 -14.29
CA ILE A 41 15.14 3.19 -15.17
C ILE A 41 16.58 3.70 -15.01
N THR A 42 17.28 3.35 -13.91
CA THR A 42 18.68 3.76 -13.70
C THR A 42 19.69 2.80 -14.32
N GLY A 43 19.25 1.76 -15.05
CA GLY A 43 20.15 0.76 -15.63
C GLY A 43 20.99 0.02 -14.58
N SER A 44 20.55 0.02 -13.32
CA SER A 44 21.22 -0.63 -12.19
C SER A 44 20.80 -2.10 -12.02
N HIS A 45 19.75 -2.51 -12.73
CA HIS A 45 19.13 -3.83 -12.63
C HIS A 45 19.78 -4.87 -13.57
N HIS A 46 21.08 -5.10 -13.41
CA HIS A 46 21.82 -6.14 -14.14
C HIS A 46 21.94 -7.47 -13.36
N MET A 47 21.37 -7.56 -12.16
CA MET A 47 21.39 -8.77 -11.35
C MET A 47 20.24 -9.70 -11.76
N CYS A 48 20.57 -10.88 -12.26
CA CYS A 48 19.60 -11.93 -12.57
C CYS A 48 19.40 -12.86 -11.37
N GLY A 49 18.97 -12.27 -10.27
CA GLY A 49 18.52 -13.00 -9.08
C GLY A 49 17.01 -13.16 -9.07
N ASP A 50 16.54 -14.13 -8.31
CA ASP A 50 15.11 -14.42 -8.15
C ASP A 50 14.40 -13.25 -7.44
N TYR A 51 13.39 -12.66 -8.09
CA TYR A 51 12.61 -11.57 -7.50
C TYR A 51 11.56 -12.13 -6.54
N LEU A 52 11.95 -12.44 -5.31
CA LEU A 52 11.06 -13.03 -4.30
C LEU A 52 9.90 -12.12 -3.82
N TYR A 53 9.82 -10.87 -4.31
CA TYR A 53 8.90 -9.86 -3.76
C TYR A 53 8.18 -9.03 -4.84
N SER A 54 6.85 -9.16 -4.89
CA SER A 54 6.00 -8.45 -5.87
C SER A 54 5.50 -7.10 -5.34
N GLY A 55 6.13 -6.00 -5.79
CA GLY A 55 5.71 -4.64 -5.43
C GLY A 55 4.28 -4.28 -5.87
N HIS A 56 3.82 -4.78 -7.02
CA HIS A 56 2.45 -4.59 -7.50
C HIS A 56 1.43 -5.19 -6.53
N THR A 57 1.69 -6.41 -6.05
CA THR A 57 0.83 -7.07 -5.06
C THR A 57 0.76 -6.28 -3.76
N VAL A 58 1.88 -5.74 -3.30
CA VAL A 58 1.95 -4.90 -2.10
C VAL A 58 1.08 -3.65 -2.26
N ILE A 59 1.27 -2.88 -3.33
CA ILE A 59 0.54 -1.62 -3.54
C ILE A 59 -0.96 -1.89 -3.67
N LEU A 60 -1.37 -2.91 -4.42
CA LEU A 60 -2.79 -3.29 -4.56
C LEU A 60 -3.41 -3.70 -3.23
N THR A 61 -2.74 -4.61 -2.51
CA THR A 61 -3.22 -5.11 -1.21
C THR A 61 -3.32 -3.99 -0.19
N LEU A 62 -2.26 -3.18 -0.08
CA LEU A 62 -2.20 -2.06 0.86
C LEU A 62 -3.29 -1.03 0.55
N SER A 63 -3.48 -0.67 -0.73
CA SER A 63 -4.53 0.26 -1.16
C SER A 63 -5.92 -0.26 -0.78
N TYR A 64 -6.20 -1.54 -0.98
CA TYR A 64 -7.46 -2.15 -0.56
C TYR A 64 -7.66 -2.10 0.96
N LEU A 65 -6.64 -2.45 1.75
CA LEU A 65 -6.71 -2.40 3.21
C LEU A 65 -6.96 -0.98 3.73
N PHE A 66 -6.29 0.02 3.16
CA PHE A 66 -6.54 1.44 3.46
C PHE A 66 -7.97 1.85 3.13
N ILE A 67 -8.45 1.50 1.92
CA ILE A 67 -9.83 1.79 1.54
C ILE A 67 -10.80 1.16 2.54
N LYS A 68 -10.59 -0.11 2.90
CA LYS A 68 -11.47 -0.82 3.82
C LYS A 68 -11.48 -0.22 5.23
N GLU A 69 -10.32 0.18 5.75
CA GLU A 69 -10.19 0.66 7.13
C GLU A 69 -10.73 2.09 7.31
N TYR A 70 -10.46 2.98 6.35
CA TYR A 70 -10.80 4.40 6.48
C TYR A 70 -12.15 4.78 5.84
N SER A 71 -12.74 3.91 5.01
CA SER A 71 -14.01 4.18 4.32
C SER A 71 -15.26 3.96 5.19
N PRO A 72 -16.31 4.82 5.09
CA PRO A 72 -17.54 4.63 5.84
C PRO A 72 -18.24 3.34 5.41
N ARG A 73 -18.78 2.62 6.39
CA ARG A 73 -19.53 1.36 6.18
C ARG A 73 -20.74 1.49 5.23
N ARG A 74 -21.23 2.72 5.01
CA ARG A 74 -22.32 3.00 4.06
C ARG A 74 -21.93 2.69 2.60
N LEU A 75 -20.64 2.73 2.27
CA LEU A 75 -20.12 2.45 0.93
C LEU A 75 -19.76 0.96 0.74
N TRP A 76 -20.59 0.04 1.25
CA TRP A 76 -20.30 -1.40 1.21
C TRP A 76 -20.16 -1.96 -0.21
N TRP A 77 -20.96 -1.46 -1.17
CA TRP A 77 -20.84 -1.83 -2.59
C TRP A 77 -19.46 -1.48 -3.18
N TYR A 78 -18.89 -0.34 -2.75
CA TYR A 78 -17.57 0.09 -3.18
C TYR A 78 -16.48 -0.82 -2.60
N HIS A 79 -16.64 -1.28 -1.36
CA HIS A 79 -15.70 -2.23 -0.75
C HIS A 79 -15.68 -3.56 -1.51
N TRP A 80 -16.86 -4.06 -1.90
CA TRP A 80 -16.96 -5.26 -2.74
C TRP A 80 -16.32 -5.08 -4.11
N LEU A 81 -16.56 -3.95 -4.76
CA LEU A 81 -15.95 -3.64 -6.04
C LEU A 81 -14.42 -3.59 -5.94
N CYS A 82 -13.88 -2.88 -4.93
CA CYS A 82 -12.44 -2.82 -4.69
C CYS A 82 -11.85 -4.20 -4.37
N TRP A 83 -12.55 -5.02 -3.59
CA TRP A 83 -12.14 -6.38 -3.28
C TRP A 83 -12.06 -7.24 -4.54
N LEU A 84 -13.10 -7.19 -5.39
CA LEU A 84 -13.13 -7.90 -6.67
C LEU A 84 -12.00 -7.43 -7.60
N LEU A 85 -11.82 -6.13 -7.75
CA LEU A 85 -10.77 -5.54 -8.58
C LEU A 85 -9.37 -5.98 -8.12
N CYS A 86 -9.14 -6.03 -6.80
CA CYS A 86 -7.87 -6.54 -6.27
C CYS A 86 -7.68 -8.04 -6.53
N GLY A 87 -8.73 -8.84 -6.36
CA GLY A 87 -8.69 -10.28 -6.68
C GLY A 87 -8.40 -10.54 -8.16
N VAL A 88 -9.07 -9.80 -9.06
CA VAL A 88 -8.82 -9.88 -10.51
C VAL A 88 -7.40 -9.41 -10.85
N ALA A 89 -6.94 -8.31 -10.26
CA ALA A 89 -5.58 -7.82 -10.49
C ALA A 89 -4.51 -8.82 -10.03
N MET A 90 -4.68 -9.44 -8.85
CA MET A 90 -3.80 -10.51 -8.38
C MET A 90 -3.80 -11.71 -9.32
N PHE A 91 -4.97 -12.13 -9.81
CA PHE A 91 -5.08 -13.22 -10.77
C PHE A 91 -4.39 -12.88 -12.10
N CYS A 92 -4.57 -11.67 -12.63
CA CYS A 92 -3.88 -11.21 -13.84
C CYS A 92 -2.36 -11.17 -13.67
N ILE A 93 -1.85 -10.80 -12.48
CA ILE A 93 -0.41 -10.83 -12.16
C ILE A 93 0.12 -12.27 -12.19
N LEU A 94 -0.65 -13.23 -11.67
CA LEU A 94 -0.28 -14.65 -11.75
C LEU A 94 -0.31 -15.17 -13.20
N LEU A 95 -1.29 -14.76 -13.99
CA LEU A 95 -1.39 -15.12 -15.40
C LEU A 95 -0.27 -14.55 -16.26
N ALA A 96 0.24 -13.37 -15.91
CA ALA A 96 1.37 -12.76 -16.62
C ALA A 96 2.65 -13.61 -16.51
N HIS A 97 2.72 -14.58 -15.59
CA HIS A 97 3.84 -15.51 -15.41
C HIS A 97 5.21 -14.85 -15.16
N ASP A 98 5.25 -13.53 -14.98
CA ASP A 98 6.45 -12.74 -14.69
C ASP A 98 6.88 -12.85 -13.21
N HIS A 99 6.01 -13.36 -12.34
CA HIS A 99 6.24 -13.53 -10.89
C HIS A 99 5.81 -14.92 -10.42
N TYR A 100 6.50 -15.49 -9.43
CA TYR A 100 6.04 -16.74 -8.83
C TYR A 100 4.75 -16.53 -8.06
N SER A 101 3.94 -17.60 -7.97
CA SER A 101 2.82 -17.63 -7.04
C SER A 101 3.26 -17.39 -5.59
N ILE A 102 4.47 -17.81 -5.22
CA ILE A 102 5.02 -17.56 -3.88
C ILE A 102 5.26 -16.06 -3.63
N ASP A 103 5.67 -15.28 -4.62
CA ASP A 103 5.93 -13.85 -4.47
C ASP A 103 4.65 -13.09 -4.11
N VAL A 104 3.53 -13.50 -4.72
CA VAL A 104 2.20 -12.93 -4.45
C VAL A 104 1.72 -13.33 -3.05
N VAL A 105 1.86 -14.60 -2.66
CA VAL A 105 1.44 -15.09 -1.34
C VAL A 105 2.25 -14.44 -0.22
N VAL A 106 3.58 -14.37 -0.36
CA VAL A 106 4.47 -13.74 0.62
C VAL A 106 4.19 -12.24 0.70
N ALA A 107 4.06 -11.54 -0.43
CA ALA A 107 3.73 -10.12 -0.45
C ALA A 107 2.39 -9.83 0.24
N TYR A 108 1.34 -10.62 -0.06
CA TYR A 108 0.04 -10.49 0.59
C TYR A 108 0.12 -10.72 2.10
N TYR A 109 0.80 -11.79 2.54
CA TYR A 109 0.96 -12.13 3.94
C TYR A 109 1.73 -11.05 4.71
N VAL A 110 2.90 -10.65 4.23
CA VAL A 110 3.71 -9.61 4.88
C VAL A 110 2.96 -8.28 4.94
N THR A 111 2.31 -7.87 3.84
CA THR A 111 1.57 -6.60 3.79
C THR A 111 0.42 -6.57 4.78
N THR A 112 -0.40 -7.63 4.82
CA THR A 112 -1.53 -7.73 5.76
C THR A 112 -1.06 -7.76 7.20
N GLN A 113 -0.05 -8.56 7.53
CA GLN A 113 0.49 -8.65 8.88
C GLN A 113 1.06 -7.32 9.38
N LEU A 114 1.83 -6.62 8.54
CA LEU A 114 2.36 -5.30 8.88
C LEU A 114 1.24 -4.27 9.08
N PHE A 115 0.23 -4.26 8.20
CA PHE A 115 -0.89 -3.33 8.29
C PHE A 115 -1.67 -3.51 9.60
N TRP A 116 -2.04 -4.74 9.94
CA TRP A 116 -2.80 -5.03 11.16
C TRP A 116 -1.97 -4.82 12.42
N LEU A 117 -0.69 -5.19 12.41
CA LEU A 117 0.21 -4.93 13.53
C LEU A 117 0.32 -3.43 13.81
N TYR A 118 0.54 -2.62 12.77
CA TYR A 118 0.60 -1.17 12.89
C TYR A 118 -0.69 -0.59 13.48
N HIS A 119 -1.86 -0.94 12.93
CA HIS A 119 -3.14 -0.43 13.42
C HIS A 119 -3.45 -0.90 14.84
N THR A 120 -3.03 -2.11 15.23
CA THR A 120 -3.20 -2.61 16.59
C THR A 120 -2.40 -1.77 17.59
N MET A 121 -1.13 -1.50 17.28
CA MET A 121 -0.29 -0.62 18.12
C MET A 121 -0.77 0.84 18.12
N ALA A 122 -1.26 1.35 16.98
CA ALA A 122 -1.71 2.73 16.86
C ALA A 122 -3.04 2.98 17.60
N ASN A 123 -3.94 1.99 17.60
CA ASN A 123 -5.27 2.13 18.20
C ASN A 123 -5.32 1.77 19.69
N GLN A 124 -4.40 0.93 20.20
CA GLN A 124 -4.34 0.60 21.62
C GLN A 124 -3.29 1.43 22.35
N GLN A 125 -3.75 2.33 23.23
CA GLN A 125 -2.86 3.18 24.03
C GLN A 125 -1.90 2.37 24.92
N VAL A 126 -2.36 1.24 25.46
CA VAL A 126 -1.53 0.34 26.30
C VAL A 126 -0.28 -0.15 25.55
N LEU A 127 -0.34 -0.32 24.23
CA LEU A 127 0.79 -0.76 23.42
C LEU A 127 1.76 0.38 23.06
N LYS A 128 1.37 1.65 23.25
CA LYS A 128 2.24 2.82 23.08
C LYS A 128 3.10 3.09 24.32
N GLU A 129 2.70 2.59 25.48
CA GLU A 129 3.46 2.76 26.72
C GLU A 129 4.56 1.69 26.86
N PRO A 130 5.83 2.08 27.06
CA PRO A 130 6.90 1.13 27.32
C PRO A 130 6.71 0.51 28.71
N SER A 131 6.22 -0.72 28.76
CA SER A 131 6.05 -1.51 29.99
C SER A 131 6.83 -2.83 29.89
N GLN A 132 7.23 -3.38 31.04
CA GLN A 132 7.86 -4.71 31.14
C GLN A 132 6.98 -5.83 30.55
N THR A 133 5.66 -5.64 30.52
CA THR A 133 4.69 -6.56 29.93
C THR A 133 4.57 -6.44 28.41
N ASN A 134 4.99 -5.31 27.83
CA ASN A 134 4.84 -5.02 26.40
C ASN A 134 6.10 -5.44 25.63
N LEU A 135 6.12 -6.68 25.14
CA LEU A 135 7.25 -7.20 24.34
C LEU A 135 7.50 -6.42 23.03
N VAL A 136 6.48 -5.78 22.49
CA VAL A 136 6.56 -4.92 21.29
C VAL A 136 7.53 -3.74 21.50
N SER A 137 7.66 -3.26 22.74
CA SER A 137 8.59 -2.18 23.08
C SER A 137 10.07 -2.54 22.89
N ARG A 138 10.39 -3.84 22.77
CA ARG A 138 11.76 -4.35 22.55
C ARG A 138 12.19 -4.33 21.09
N VAL A 139 11.27 -4.06 20.17
CA VAL A 139 11.58 -4.05 18.74
C VAL A 139 12.39 -2.79 18.39
N TRP A 140 13.41 -2.93 17.55
CA TRP A 140 14.37 -1.85 17.27
C TRP A 140 13.73 -0.57 16.69
N TRP A 141 12.67 -0.70 15.89
CA TRP A 141 11.96 0.42 15.28
C TRP A 141 10.86 1.02 16.19
N TYR A 142 10.65 0.49 17.39
CA TYR A 142 9.60 0.95 18.30
C TYR A 142 9.71 2.46 18.63
N ARG A 143 10.94 2.95 18.83
CA ARG A 143 11.20 4.39 19.07
C ARG A 143 10.75 5.27 17.90
N PHE A 144 10.95 4.80 16.67
CA PHE A 144 10.51 5.51 15.48
C PHE A 144 8.99 5.53 15.36
N PHE A 145 8.32 4.41 15.67
CA PHE A 145 6.87 4.35 15.74
C PHE A 145 6.29 5.35 16.76
N LEU A 146 6.86 5.41 17.97
CA LEU A 146 6.42 6.37 18.98
C LEU A 146 6.61 7.83 18.55
N TYR A 147 7.69 8.13 17.83
CA TYR A 147 7.92 9.46 17.29
C TYR A 147 6.82 9.89 16.32
N LEU A 148 6.40 9.00 15.41
CA LEU A 148 5.32 9.27 14.45
C LEU A 148 3.95 9.41 15.13
N GLU A 149 3.68 8.61 16.17
CA GLU A 149 2.38 8.52 16.82
C GLU A 149 2.25 9.36 18.11
N ALA A 150 3.26 10.16 18.46
CA ALA A 150 3.33 10.90 19.73
C ALA A 150 2.12 11.83 19.98
N HIS A 151 1.54 12.39 18.92
CA HIS A 151 0.44 13.35 19.00
C HIS A 151 -0.93 12.74 18.66
N VAL A 152 -1.02 11.44 18.37
CA VAL A 152 -2.25 10.77 17.95
C VAL A 152 -2.82 9.97 19.12
N GLN A 153 -3.79 10.56 19.82
CA GLN A 153 -4.40 9.95 21.02
C GLN A 153 -5.64 9.09 20.72
N SER A 154 -6.31 9.32 19.59
CA SER A 154 -7.57 8.65 19.24
C SER A 154 -7.53 8.05 17.83
N PRO A 155 -8.30 6.98 17.56
CA PRO A 155 -8.41 6.41 16.23
C PRO A 155 -8.91 7.44 15.22
N VAL A 156 -8.35 7.43 14.02
CA VAL A 156 -8.74 8.37 12.96
C VAL A 156 -10.22 8.17 12.61
N PRO A 157 -11.05 9.23 12.67
CA PRO A 157 -12.46 9.11 12.36
C PRO A 157 -12.69 8.83 10.87
N ARG A 158 -13.65 7.94 10.55
CA ARG A 158 -14.03 7.56 9.18
C ARG A 158 -14.90 8.61 8.46
N HIS A 159 -14.53 9.89 8.57
CA HIS A 159 -15.26 11.00 7.94
C HIS A 159 -14.46 11.57 6.78
N TYR A 160 -15.00 11.46 5.57
CA TYR A 160 -14.44 12.11 4.39
C TYR A 160 -14.91 13.56 4.38
N GLN A 161 -13.99 14.48 4.62
CA GLN A 161 -14.23 15.88 4.32
C GLN A 161 -13.99 16.08 2.83
N LEU A 162 -15.06 16.29 2.07
CA LEU A 162 -14.96 16.69 0.67
C LEU A 162 -14.20 18.03 0.60
N PRO A 163 -13.25 18.22 -0.33
CA PRO A 163 -12.59 19.50 -0.51
C PRO A 163 -13.63 20.62 -0.63
N ALA A 164 -13.41 21.74 0.07
CA ALA A 164 -14.40 22.81 0.17
C ALA A 164 -14.89 23.32 -1.19
N LEU A 165 -14.03 23.28 -2.22
CA LEU A 165 -14.35 23.60 -3.62
C LEU A 165 -15.41 22.65 -4.20
N LEU A 166 -15.28 21.34 -3.99
CA LEU A 166 -16.21 20.34 -4.50
C LEU A 166 -17.55 20.40 -3.77
N LYS A 167 -17.52 20.69 -2.46
CA LYS A 167 -18.73 20.92 -1.65
C LYS A 167 -19.50 22.14 -2.15
N ARG A 168 -18.81 23.25 -2.45
CA ARG A 168 -19.42 24.47 -3.03
C ARG A 168 -20.02 24.23 -4.41
N LEU A 169 -19.37 23.46 -5.28
CA LEU A 169 -19.89 23.11 -6.61
C LEU A 169 -21.16 22.24 -6.52
N LEU A 170 -21.16 21.23 -5.63
CA LEU A 170 -22.32 20.37 -5.41
C LEU A 170 -23.51 21.14 -4.81
N LEU A 171 -23.26 21.98 -3.81
CA LEU A 171 -24.30 22.87 -3.23
C LEU A 171 -24.84 23.86 -4.24
N ARG A 172 -24.00 24.40 -5.14
CA ARG A 172 -24.44 25.31 -6.21
C ARG A 172 -25.32 24.60 -7.24
N SER A 173 -25.18 23.29 -7.44
CA SER A 173 -26.09 22.50 -8.28
C SER A 173 -27.46 22.24 -7.62
N GLN A 174 -27.51 22.27 -6.29
CA GLN A 174 -28.73 22.00 -5.51
C GLN A 174 -29.58 23.26 -5.24
N VAL A 175 -29.02 24.47 -5.39
CA VAL A 175 -29.76 25.73 -5.20
C VAL A 175 -30.24 26.28 -6.54
N ARG A 176 -31.35 25.73 -7.04
CA ARG A 176 -32.19 26.44 -8.02
C ARG A 176 -33.61 25.86 -8.05
N TYR A 177 -34.45 26.25 -7.09
CA TYR A 177 -35.90 26.41 -7.27
C TYR A 177 -36.46 27.21 -6.09
N SER A 178 -36.33 28.53 -6.13
CA SER A 178 -37.27 29.42 -5.44
C SER A 178 -38.37 29.78 -6.42
N ARG A 179 -39.60 29.36 -6.11
CA ARG A 179 -40.82 29.77 -6.83
C ARG A 179 -40.87 31.29 -6.87
N LEU A 180 -41.05 31.86 -8.05
CA LEU A 180 -41.45 33.24 -8.24
C LEU A 180 -42.85 33.40 -7.61
N ALA A 181 -42.97 34.38 -6.71
CA ALA A 181 -44.21 34.74 -6.06
C ALA A 181 -45.20 35.34 -7.07
N ASP A 182 -46.49 35.01 -6.89
CA ASP A 182 -47.61 35.56 -7.62
C ASP A 182 -47.59 37.09 -7.66
N SER A 183 -47.74 37.62 -8.87
CA SER A 183 -48.19 38.98 -9.13
C SER A 183 -49.71 39.07 -8.99
N ASP A 184 -50.16 40.28 -8.65
CA ASP A 184 -51.53 40.82 -8.78
C ASP A 184 -52.47 40.64 -7.58
N PHE A 185 -52.73 41.74 -6.85
CA PHE A 185 -53.92 42.58 -7.06
C PHE A 185 -54.04 43.64 -5.94
N HIS A 186 -53.95 44.93 -6.29
CA HIS A 186 -54.37 46.05 -5.45
C HIS A 186 -55.86 46.33 -5.69
N PRO A 187 -56.67 46.69 -4.68
CA PRO A 187 -57.97 47.32 -4.88
C PRO A 187 -57.86 48.79 -5.29
#